data_AF-A0A3Q0KF84-F1
#
_entry.id   AF-A0A3Q0KF84-F1
#
_cell.length_a   1.000
_cell.length_b   1.000
_cell.length_c   1.000
_cell.angle_alpha   90.00
_cell.angle_beta   90.00
_cell.angle_gamma   90.00
#
_symmetry.space_group_name_H-M   'P 1'
#
loop_
_entity.id
_entity.type
_entity.pdbx_description
1 polymer ?
#
loop_
_entity_poly.entity_id
_entity_poly.type
_entity_poly.pdbx_seq_one_letter_code
_entity_poly.pdbx_strand_id
1 'polypeptide(L)'
;MSSLSKAEIEDIREVFDLFDFWDGRDGMIDAVKVGDLLRCSGINPTIALTVKHGATIKQGEKQYKFDEFLPCYEAILKEKETGTYADYMEAFKTFDREGQGFISAAEMRHVLTGYGERLEDPEVDAILKFIDLREDLDGNIKYEELIKKVLAGPSK
;
A
#
# COMPACT_ATOMS: atom_id res chain seq x y z
N MET A 1 -15.82 1.86 -23.00
CA MET A 1 -16.09 0.54 -22.42
C MET A 1 -14.93 0.20 -21.51
N SER A 2 -15.22 -0.30 -20.31
CA SER A 2 -14.21 -0.69 -19.33
C SER A 2 -13.24 -1.71 -19.92
N SER A 3 -11.97 -1.64 -19.53
CA SER A 3 -10.98 -2.68 -19.88
C SER A 3 -11.08 -3.92 -19.00
N LEU A 4 -11.88 -3.85 -17.93
CA LEU A 4 -12.08 -4.92 -16.96
C LEU A 4 -13.16 -5.89 -17.46
N SER A 5 -12.96 -7.16 -17.17
CA SER A 5 -13.96 -8.21 -17.34
C SER A 5 -15.11 -8.04 -16.34
N LYS A 6 -16.25 -8.68 -16.63
CA LYS A 6 -17.40 -8.67 -15.71
C LYS A 6 -17.05 -9.24 -14.33
N ALA A 7 -16.23 -10.30 -14.30
CA ALA A 7 -15.78 -10.91 -13.05
C ALA A 7 -14.93 -9.94 -12.23
N GLU A 8 -13.98 -9.23 -12.85
CA GLU A 8 -13.18 -8.21 -12.16
C GLU A 8 -14.06 -7.07 -11.62
N ILE A 9 -15.06 -6.63 -12.38
CA ILE A 9 -16.00 -5.60 -11.92
C ILE A 9 -16.83 -6.11 -10.72
N GLU A 10 -17.25 -7.38 -10.72
CA GLU A 10 -17.95 -8.01 -9.61
C GLU A 10 -17.05 -8.09 -8.36
N ASP A 11 -15.80 -8.53 -8.49
CA ASP A 11 -14.82 -8.58 -7.39
C ASP A 11 -14.58 -7.18 -6.78
N ILE A 12 -14.40 -6.15 -7.62
CA ILE A 12 -14.22 -4.77 -7.15
C ILE A 12 -15.48 -4.26 -6.45
N ARG A 13 -16.67 -4.66 -6.92
CA ARG A 13 -17.94 -4.29 -6.30
C ARG A 13 -18.10 -4.92 -4.92
N GLU A 14 -17.68 -6.16 -4.71
CA GLU A 14 -17.71 -6.78 -3.39
C GLU A 14 -16.85 -6.01 -2.38
N VAL A 15 -15.66 -5.55 -2.80
CA VAL A 15 -14.82 -4.68 -1.96
C VAL A 15 -15.50 -3.33 -1.73
N PHE A 16 -16.06 -2.70 -2.77
CA PHE A 16 -16.78 -1.43 -2.62
C PHE A 16 -17.93 -1.52 -1.62
N ASP A 17 -18.77 -2.56 -1.73
CA ASP A 17 -19.91 -2.79 -0.86
C ASP A 17 -19.48 -3.05 0.61
N LEU A 18 -18.31 -3.68 0.81
CA LEU A 18 -17.71 -3.82 2.15
C LEU A 18 -17.36 -2.45 2.75
N PHE A 19 -16.75 -1.54 1.98
CA PHE A 19 -16.39 -0.21 2.45
C PHE A 19 -17.62 0.68 2.68
N ASP A 20 -18.63 0.62 1.80
CA ASP A 20 -19.94 1.28 1.96
C ASP A 20 -20.63 0.81 3.25
N PHE A 21 -20.63 -0.51 3.52
CA PHE A 21 -21.19 -1.07 4.75
C PHE A 21 -20.59 -0.43 6.02
N TRP A 22 -19.28 -0.18 6.04
CA TRP A 22 -18.58 0.46 7.16
C TRP A 22 -18.67 1.99 7.16
N ASP A 23 -19.23 2.62 6.13
CA ASP A 23 -19.39 4.08 6.00
C ASP A 23 -20.81 4.61 6.21
N GLY A 24 -21.81 3.72 6.26
CA GLY A 24 -23.21 4.12 6.44
C GLY A 24 -24.20 3.32 5.59
N ARG A 25 -23.71 2.54 4.63
CA ARG A 25 -24.51 1.69 3.75
C ARG A 25 -25.52 2.49 2.93
N ASP A 26 -25.05 3.56 2.30
CA ASP A 26 -25.85 4.47 1.46
C ASP A 26 -25.56 4.30 -0.04
N GLY A 27 -24.71 3.32 -0.40
CA GLY A 27 -24.29 3.03 -1.77
C GLY A 27 -23.15 3.94 -2.24
N MET A 28 -22.48 4.62 -1.30
CA MET A 28 -21.34 5.49 -1.58
C MET A 28 -20.16 5.14 -0.66
N ILE A 29 -18.96 5.51 -1.10
CA ILE A 29 -17.76 5.48 -0.25
C ILE A 29 -17.16 6.87 -0.19
N ASP A 30 -16.63 7.24 0.98
CA ASP A 30 -15.77 8.41 1.09
C ASP A 30 -14.49 8.26 0.25
N ALA A 31 -14.11 9.32 -0.44
CA ALA A 31 -12.91 9.36 -1.28
C ALA A 31 -11.61 9.17 -0.47
N VAL A 32 -11.63 9.35 0.86
CA VAL A 32 -10.49 9.02 1.73
C VAL A 32 -10.22 7.50 1.79
N LYS A 33 -11.24 6.67 1.56
CA LYS A 33 -11.16 5.21 1.60
C LYS A 33 -10.69 4.57 0.30
N VAL A 34 -10.57 5.35 -0.77
CA VAL A 34 -10.18 4.86 -2.11
C VAL A 34 -8.84 4.12 -2.09
N GLY A 35 -7.85 4.63 -1.35
CA GLY A 35 -6.54 3.99 -1.27
C GLY A 35 -6.60 2.59 -0.65
N ASP A 36 -7.39 2.42 0.40
CA ASP A 36 -7.52 1.14 1.09
C ASP A 36 -8.39 0.16 0.30
N LEU A 37 -9.44 0.64 -0.38
CA LEU A 37 -10.22 -0.16 -1.31
C LEU A 37 -9.33 -0.75 -2.42
N LEU A 38 -8.46 0.06 -3.01
CA LEU A 38 -7.52 -0.38 -4.04
C LEU A 38 -6.55 -1.46 -3.50
N ARG A 39 -6.06 -1.30 -2.26
CA ARG A 39 -5.21 -2.29 -1.57
C ARG A 39 -5.95 -3.59 -1.27
N CYS A 40 -7.20 -3.51 -0.82
CA CYS A 40 -8.06 -4.69 -0.65
C CYS A 40 -8.37 -5.39 -1.99
N SER A 41 -8.33 -4.65 -3.10
CA SER A 41 -8.46 -5.19 -4.46
C SER A 41 -7.13 -5.71 -5.04
N GLY A 42 -6.06 -5.75 -4.25
CA GLY A 42 -4.75 -6.30 -4.63
C GLY A 42 -3.80 -5.32 -5.34
N ILE A 43 -4.13 -4.02 -5.40
CA ILE A 43 -3.29 -2.99 -6.02
C ILE A 43 -2.64 -2.15 -4.91
N ASN A 44 -1.35 -1.85 -5.03
CA ASN A 44 -0.60 -1.08 -4.02
C ASN A 44 -0.21 0.32 -4.52
N PRO A 45 -1.17 1.24 -4.74
CA PRO A 45 -0.85 2.59 -5.18
C PRO A 45 -0.25 3.43 -4.03
N THR A 46 0.58 4.41 -4.40
CA THR A 46 1.00 5.48 -3.50
C THR A 46 -0.18 6.41 -3.20
N ILE A 47 -0.17 7.08 -2.05
CA ILE A 47 -1.15 8.11 -1.68
C ILE A 47 -1.18 9.22 -2.74
N ALA A 48 -0.02 9.65 -3.25
CA ALA A 48 0.05 10.64 -4.31
C ALA A 48 -0.69 10.19 -5.57
N LEU A 49 -0.60 8.90 -5.93
CA LEU A 49 -1.27 8.36 -7.10
C LEU A 49 -2.79 8.27 -6.89
N THR A 50 -3.23 7.84 -5.70
CA THR A 50 -4.67 7.79 -5.41
C THR A 50 -5.28 9.19 -5.43
N VAL A 51 -4.60 10.18 -4.84
CA VAL A 51 -5.03 11.60 -4.85
C VAL A 51 -5.07 12.16 -6.27
N LYS A 52 -4.06 11.86 -7.10
CA LYS A 52 -4.05 12.24 -8.53
C LYS A 52 -5.30 11.75 -9.27
N HIS A 53 -5.83 10.59 -8.89
CA HIS A 53 -7.04 10.00 -9.48
C HIS A 53 -8.29 10.19 -8.63
N GLY A 54 -8.29 11.13 -7.68
CA GLY A 54 -9.49 11.62 -7.03
C GLY A 54 -9.80 11.06 -5.64
N ALA A 55 -8.87 10.37 -4.99
CA ALA A 55 -8.92 10.17 -3.55
C ALA A 55 -8.73 11.50 -2.79
N THR A 56 -9.21 11.56 -1.56
CA THR A 56 -9.04 12.72 -0.67
C THR A 56 -8.18 12.36 0.53
N ILE A 57 -7.60 13.36 1.20
CA ILE A 57 -6.82 13.15 2.43
C ILE A 57 -7.70 13.26 3.68
N LYS A 58 -8.76 14.06 3.61
CA LYS A 58 -9.69 14.23 4.72
C LYS A 58 -11.02 13.56 4.41
N GLN A 59 -11.60 12.98 5.46
CA GLN A 59 -12.94 12.45 5.43
C GLN A 59 -13.96 13.57 5.17
N GLY A 60 -15.00 13.25 4.40
CA GLY A 60 -16.15 14.10 4.10
C GLY A 60 -15.93 15.09 2.96
N GLU A 61 -14.78 15.07 2.29
CA GLU A 61 -14.49 16.00 1.19
C GLU A 61 -15.18 15.61 -0.12
N LYS A 62 -15.29 14.30 -0.39
CA LYS A 62 -15.92 13.76 -1.59
C LYS A 62 -16.39 12.33 -1.35
N GLN A 63 -17.47 11.95 -2.01
CA GLN A 63 -17.95 10.56 -2.04
C GLN A 63 -18.11 10.10 -3.50
N TYR A 64 -18.04 8.78 -3.70
CA TYR A 64 -18.27 8.14 -4.99
C TYR A 64 -19.35 7.08 -4.89
N LYS A 65 -20.25 7.03 -5.88
CA LYS A 65 -20.95 5.80 -6.24
C LYS A 65 -20.02 4.86 -7.00
N PHE A 66 -20.36 3.57 -7.03
CA PHE A 66 -19.55 2.55 -7.71
C PHE A 66 -19.19 2.93 -9.17
N ASP A 67 -20.17 3.34 -9.97
CA ASP A 67 -19.97 3.71 -11.38
C ASP A 67 -19.07 4.95 -11.56
N GLU A 68 -19.02 5.83 -10.55
CA GLU A 68 -18.18 7.05 -10.54
C GLU A 68 -16.75 6.75 -10.10
N PHE A 69 -16.58 5.71 -9.26
CA PHE A 69 -15.29 5.22 -8.77
C PHE A 69 -14.54 4.38 -9.83
N LEU A 70 -15.25 3.57 -10.62
CA LEU A 70 -14.64 2.63 -11.56
C LEU A 70 -13.61 3.27 -12.54
N PRO A 71 -13.84 4.48 -13.10
CA PRO A 71 -12.83 5.16 -13.91
C PRO A 71 -11.53 5.49 -13.15
N CYS A 72 -11.62 5.80 -11.85
CA CYS A 72 -10.46 6.05 -10.99
C CYS A 72 -9.66 4.76 -10.80
N TYR A 73 -10.34 3.65 -10.54
CA TYR A 73 -9.74 2.31 -10.44
C TYR A 73 -8.98 1.95 -11.72
N GLU A 74 -9.63 2.08 -12.89
CA GLU A 74 -9.01 1.75 -14.17
C GLU A 74 -7.82 2.63 -14.51
N ALA A 75 -7.85 3.92 -14.13
CA ALA A 75 -6.75 4.83 -14.38
C ALA A 75 -5.52 4.41 -13.56
N ILE A 76 -5.71 4.06 -12.29
CA ILE A 76 -4.63 3.59 -11.41
C ILE A 76 -4.08 2.25 -11.87
N LEU A 77 -4.93 1.33 -12.35
CA LEU A 77 -4.48 0.03 -12.86
C LEU A 77 -3.57 0.15 -14.11
N LYS A 78 -3.72 1.23 -14.88
CA LYS A 78 -2.91 1.49 -16.08
C LYS A 78 -1.54 2.09 -15.76
N GLU A 79 -1.31 2.51 -14.52
CA GLU A 79 -0.05 3.08 -14.08
C GLU A 79 0.98 1.96 -13.93
N LYS A 80 2.04 2.05 -14.73
CA LYS A 80 3.07 0.99 -14.83
C LYS A 80 4.22 1.18 -13.87
N GLU A 81 4.35 2.38 -13.32
CA GLU A 81 5.45 2.77 -12.44
C GLU A 81 5.11 2.40 -10.99
N THR A 82 5.15 1.11 -10.70
CA THR A 82 5.13 0.58 -9.33
C THR A 82 6.54 0.12 -8.97
N GLY A 83 6.98 0.38 -7.74
CA GLY A 83 8.30 -0.05 -7.29
C GLY A 83 8.49 -1.55 -7.43
N THR A 84 9.64 -1.95 -7.96
CA THR A 84 10.02 -3.34 -8.15
C THR A 84 10.96 -3.80 -7.03
N TYR A 85 11.14 -5.11 -6.90
CA TYR A 85 12.14 -5.68 -5.99
C TYR A 85 13.54 -5.05 -6.19
N ALA A 86 13.94 -4.81 -7.43
CA ALA A 86 15.23 -4.20 -7.74
C ALA A 86 15.32 -2.77 -7.20
N ASP A 87 14.26 -1.96 -7.40
CA ASP A 87 14.21 -0.58 -6.91
C ASP A 87 14.32 -0.51 -5.38
N TYR A 88 13.62 -1.41 -4.67
CA TYR A 88 13.69 -1.47 -3.21
C TYR A 88 15.05 -1.94 -2.70
N MET A 89 15.67 -2.93 -3.35
CA MET A 89 17.02 -3.37 -3.01
C MET A 89 18.04 -2.25 -3.21
N GLU A 90 17.96 -1.51 -4.31
CA GLU A 90 18.83 -0.36 -4.57
C GLU A 90 18.63 0.75 -3.54
N ALA A 91 17.39 1.04 -3.16
CA ALA A 91 17.09 2.04 -2.14
C ALA A 91 17.68 1.67 -0.77
N PHE A 92 17.45 0.45 -0.28
CA PHE A 92 17.97 0.02 1.02
C PHE A 92 19.50 -0.13 1.03
N LYS A 93 20.11 -0.51 -0.10
CA LYS A 93 21.57 -0.58 -0.24
C LYS A 93 22.27 0.76 0.02
N THR A 94 21.58 1.90 -0.15
CA THR A 94 22.16 3.21 0.19
C THR A 94 22.42 3.41 1.68
N PHE A 95 21.77 2.62 2.55
CA PHE A 95 21.96 2.63 3.99
C PHE A 95 22.91 1.51 4.48
N ASP A 96 23.13 0.49 3.67
CA ASP A 96 24.04 -0.63 3.94
C ASP A 96 25.50 -0.24 3.65
N ARG A 97 26.11 0.47 4.60
CA ARG A 97 27.48 1.01 4.46
C ARG A 97 28.53 -0.07 4.22
N GLU A 98 28.34 -1.24 4.82
CA GLU A 98 29.29 -2.36 4.74
C GLU A 98 29.03 -3.26 3.52
N GLY A 99 27.89 -3.11 2.85
CA GLY A 99 27.50 -3.90 1.68
C GLY A 99 27.24 -5.37 2.01
N GLN A 100 26.81 -5.66 3.23
CA GLN A 100 26.63 -7.04 3.73
C GLN A 100 25.19 -7.54 3.63
N GLY A 101 24.24 -6.70 3.22
CA GLY A 101 22.83 -7.02 3.17
C GLY A 101 22.05 -6.69 4.43
N PHE A 102 22.62 -5.90 5.34
CA PHE A 102 22.05 -5.58 6.65
C PHE A 102 21.99 -4.07 6.91
N ILE A 103 20.99 -3.66 7.68
CA ILE A 103 20.90 -2.33 8.29
C ILE A 103 20.46 -2.49 9.75
N SER A 104 20.78 -1.52 10.60
CA SER A 104 20.28 -1.54 11.98
C SER A 104 18.76 -1.41 12.01
N ALA A 105 18.09 -1.99 13.00
CA ALA A 105 16.64 -1.81 13.18
C ALA A 105 16.25 -0.33 13.32
N ALA A 106 17.12 0.47 13.95
CA ALA A 106 16.97 1.91 14.06
C ALA A 106 17.03 2.62 12.70
N GLU A 107 17.97 2.25 11.81
CA GLU A 107 18.00 2.77 10.44
C GLU A 107 16.79 2.34 9.63
N MET A 108 16.37 1.07 9.71
CA MET A 108 15.17 0.61 9.03
C MET A 108 13.95 1.44 9.41
N ARG A 109 13.74 1.65 10.72
CA ARG A 109 12.66 2.50 11.23
C ARG A 109 12.80 3.93 10.73
N HIS A 110 13.99 4.50 10.81
CA HIS A 110 14.26 5.86 10.33
C HIS A 110 13.94 6.02 8.83
N VAL A 111 14.23 5.01 8.01
CA VAL A 111 13.89 5.03 6.59
C VAL A 111 12.37 5.09 6.40
N LEU A 112 11.65 4.19 7.07
CA LEU A 112 10.20 4.03 6.91
C LEU A 112 9.38 5.21 7.47
N THR A 113 9.88 5.88 8.51
CA THR A 113 9.19 7.02 9.13
C THR A 113 9.72 8.38 8.64
N GLY A 114 10.92 8.42 8.04
CA GLY A 114 11.58 9.67 7.64
C GLY A 114 11.34 10.08 6.19
N TYR A 115 11.22 9.12 5.27
CA TYR A 115 11.27 9.36 3.84
C TYR A 115 9.97 9.00 3.12
N GLY A 116 9.70 9.67 2.00
CA GLY A 116 8.55 9.39 1.13
C GLY A 116 7.20 9.64 1.80
N GLU A 117 6.24 8.75 1.53
CA GLU A 117 4.96 8.66 2.23
C GLU A 117 5.19 7.96 3.56
N ARG A 118 5.45 8.77 4.59
CA ARG A 118 5.93 8.33 5.90
C ARG A 118 4.90 7.46 6.60
N LEU A 119 5.40 6.37 7.19
CA LEU A 119 4.66 5.59 8.14
C LEU A 119 4.80 6.18 9.55
N GLU A 120 3.78 5.97 10.36
CA GLU A 120 3.83 6.21 11.80
C GLU A 120 4.51 5.04 12.52
N ASP A 121 5.15 5.30 13.67
CA ASP A 121 5.82 4.26 14.45
C ASP A 121 4.97 3.01 14.73
N PRO A 122 3.67 3.13 15.10
CA PRO A 122 2.81 1.97 15.29
C PRO A 122 2.55 1.16 14.01
N GLU A 123 2.59 1.80 12.84
CA GLU A 123 2.42 1.11 11.55
C GLU A 123 3.66 0.30 11.22
N VAL A 124 4.85 0.86 11.48
CA VAL A 124 6.12 0.13 11.35
C VAL A 124 6.13 -1.09 12.27
N ASP A 125 5.73 -0.92 13.53
CA ASP A 125 5.64 -2.03 14.50
C ASP A 125 4.68 -3.12 14.03
N ALA A 126 3.51 -2.72 13.49
CA ALA A 126 2.52 -3.64 12.97
C ALA A 126 3.06 -4.44 11.77
N ILE A 127 3.75 -3.78 10.84
CA ILE A 127 4.37 -4.43 9.67
C ILE A 127 5.42 -5.44 10.13
N LEU A 128 6.39 -5.02 10.94
CA LEU A 128 7.49 -5.88 11.39
C LEU A 128 6.98 -7.12 12.13
N LYS A 129 5.97 -6.95 12.98
CA LYS A 129 5.28 -8.05 13.67
C LYS A 129 4.54 -8.96 12.69
N PHE A 130 3.83 -8.39 11.72
CA PHE A 130 3.01 -9.14 10.77
C PHE A 130 3.86 -10.09 9.91
N ILE A 131 5.03 -9.62 9.47
CA ILE A 131 5.94 -10.41 8.64
C ILE A 131 6.92 -11.29 9.46
N ASP A 132 6.83 -11.30 10.79
CA ASP A 132 7.78 -11.98 11.70
C ASP A 132 9.24 -11.69 11.31
N LEU A 133 9.58 -10.41 11.11
CA LEU A 133 10.95 -10.00 10.83
C LEU A 133 11.69 -9.82 12.15
N ARG A 134 12.88 -10.41 12.25
CA ARG A 134 13.66 -10.45 13.49
C ARG A 134 15.00 -9.78 13.30
N GLU A 135 15.43 -9.13 14.36
CA GLU A 135 16.81 -8.66 14.50
C GLU A 135 17.74 -9.84 14.80
N ASP A 136 18.98 -9.75 14.33
CA ASP A 136 20.05 -10.63 14.79
C ASP A 136 20.55 -10.24 16.19
N LEU A 137 21.60 -10.91 16.67
CA LEU A 137 22.17 -10.65 18.00
C LEU A 137 22.78 -9.25 18.15
N ASP A 138 23.09 -8.59 17.04
CA ASP A 138 23.71 -7.27 17.00
C ASP A 138 22.68 -6.15 16.72
N GLY A 139 21.38 -6.49 16.64
CA GLY A 139 20.30 -5.53 16.37
C GLY A 139 20.15 -5.15 14.89
N ASN A 140 20.67 -5.99 13.98
CA ASN A 140 20.59 -5.76 12.55
C ASN A 140 19.46 -6.56 11.90
N ILE A 141 18.95 -6.03 10.80
CA ILE A 141 17.88 -6.63 10.01
C ILE A 141 18.38 -6.82 8.59
N LYS A 142 18.11 -8.01 8.03
CA LYS A 142 18.35 -8.30 6.62
C LYS A 142 17.25 -7.66 5.76
N TYR A 143 17.51 -6.52 5.15
CA TYR A 143 16.50 -5.76 4.40
C TYR A 143 15.96 -6.52 3.16
N GLU A 144 16.75 -7.43 2.59
CA GLU A 144 16.26 -8.35 1.56
C GLU A 144 15.05 -9.17 2.04
N GLU A 145 15.06 -9.61 3.30
CA GLU A 145 13.96 -10.37 3.89
C GLU A 145 12.73 -9.49 4.11
N LEU A 146 12.91 -8.25 4.58
CA LEU A 146 11.85 -7.25 4.66
C LEU A 146 11.14 -7.11 3.30
N ILE A 147 11.92 -6.82 2.25
CA ILE A 147 11.38 -6.56 0.90
C ILE A 147 10.64 -7.80 0.39
N LYS A 148 11.25 -8.98 0.49
CA LYS A 148 10.63 -10.23 0.02
C LYS A 148 9.32 -10.52 0.73
N LYS A 149 9.27 -10.38 2.06
CA LYS A 149 8.07 -10.67 2.84
C LYS A 149 6.97 -9.62 2.61
N VAL A 150 7.32 -8.34 2.52
CA VAL A 150 6.34 -7.28 2.22
C VAL A 150 5.75 -7.46 0.83
N LEU A 151 6.58 -7.75 -0.19
CA LEU A 151 6.09 -8.00 -1.55
C LEU A 151 5.28 -9.29 -1.70
N ALA A 152 5.57 -10.31 -0.88
CA ALA A 152 4.76 -11.52 -0.85
C ALA A 152 3.34 -11.26 -0.28
N GLY A 153 3.20 -10.25 0.58
CA GLY A 153 1.94 -9.85 1.18
C GLY A 153 1.45 -10.80 2.29
N PRO A 154 0.23 -10.59 2.79
CA PRO A 154 -0.39 -11.49 3.76
C PRO A 154 -0.57 -12.89 3.17
N SER A 155 -0.42 -13.93 4.00
CA SER A 155 -0.82 -15.28 3.61
C SER A 155 -2.32 -15.29 3.28
N LYS A 156 -2.67 -15.78 2.08
CA LYS A 156 -4.06 -15.94 1.62
C LYS A 156 -4.77 -17.06 2.38
#